data_AF-A0A7C9E3I2-F1
#
_entry.id   AF-A0A7C9E3I2-F1
#
_cell.length_a   1.000
_cell.length_b   1.000
_cell.length_c   1.000
_cell.angle_alpha   90.00
_cell.angle_beta   90.00
_cell.angle_gamma   90.00
#
_symmetry.space_group_name_H-M   'P 1'
#
loop_
_entity.id
_entity.type
_entity.pdbx_description
1 polymer ?
#
loop_
_entity_poly.entity_id
_entity_poly.type
_entity_poly.pdbx_seq_one_letter_code
_entity_poly.pdbx_strand_id
1 'polypeptide(L)'
;CEEYGFFQIINHKVPRELCGSMLTAVIDLFHLPPEHKTLLFSDDSTKDVRICYHYRKNEASQEKIALWSEVFKHSWHPIDDFTHTLPMNPPQYRFVFHSPPCSCW
;
A
#
# COMPACT_ATOMS: atom_id res chain seq x y z
N CYS A 1 -0.24 -16.55 18.88
CA CYS A 1 -0.33 -15.07 18.99
C CYS A 1 -0.08 -14.57 20.40
N GLU A 2 -0.54 -15.29 21.43
CA GLU A 2 -0.60 -14.80 22.82
C GLU A 2 0.75 -14.37 23.42
N GLU A 3 1.86 -15.04 23.09
CA GLU A 3 3.16 -14.70 23.67
C GLU A 3 3.87 -13.54 22.94
N TYR A 4 3.94 -13.58 21.60
CA TYR A 4 4.76 -12.64 20.82
C TYR A 4 3.96 -11.65 19.98
N GLY A 5 2.67 -11.90 19.72
CA GLY A 5 1.84 -11.08 18.84
C GLY A 5 2.17 -11.18 17.34
N PHE A 6 3.22 -11.90 16.94
CA PHE A 6 3.59 -12.11 15.53
C PHE A 6 4.19 -13.50 15.27
N PHE A 7 4.15 -13.93 14.02
CA PHE A 7 4.76 -15.17 13.52
C PHE A 7 4.96 -15.06 11.99
N GLN A 8 5.81 -15.91 11.42
CA GLN A 8 6.01 -15.98 9.98
C GLN A 8 5.32 -17.23 9.44
N ILE A 9 4.63 -17.09 8.31
CA ILE A 9 4.02 -18.22 7.60
C ILE A 9 4.91 -18.57 6.40
N ILE A 10 5.37 -19.80 6.35
CA ILE A 10 6.02 -20.38 5.16
C ILE A 10 5.04 -21.33 4.46
N ASN A 11 5.25 -21.57 3.16
CA ASN A 11 4.35 -22.41 2.34
C ASN A 11 2.89 -21.94 2.31
N HIS A 12 2.65 -20.63 2.42
CA HIS A 12 1.34 -19.96 2.45
C HIS A 12 0.52 -20.05 1.15
N LYS A 13 0.97 -20.81 0.15
CA LYS A 13 0.30 -21.02 -1.16
C LYS A 13 0.07 -19.77 -2.03
N VAL A 14 0.58 -18.60 -1.63
CA VAL A 14 0.61 -17.42 -2.51
C VAL A 14 1.76 -17.60 -3.51
N PRO A 15 1.52 -17.46 -4.83
CA PRO A 15 2.55 -17.59 -5.84
C PRO A 15 3.72 -16.62 -5.62
N ARG A 16 4.95 -17.10 -5.77
CA ARG A 16 6.15 -16.27 -5.57
C ARG A 16 6.23 -15.15 -6.61
N GLU A 17 5.79 -15.45 -7.82
CA GLU A 17 5.73 -14.53 -8.96
C GLU A 17 4.78 -13.35 -8.65
N LEU A 18 3.67 -13.61 -7.94
CA LEU A 18 2.74 -12.57 -7.50
C LEU A 18 3.39 -11.65 -6.45
N CYS A 19 4.08 -12.22 -5.46
CA CYS A 19 4.83 -11.44 -4.47
C CYS A 19 5.90 -10.56 -5.13
N GLY A 20 6.65 -11.11 -6.10
CA GLY A 20 7.66 -10.36 -6.85
C GLY A 20 7.07 -9.24 -7.71
N SER A 21 5.96 -9.51 -8.38
CA SER A 21 5.22 -8.50 -9.17
C SER A 21 4.69 -7.37 -8.29
N MET A 22 4.11 -7.70 -7.12
CA MET A 22 3.63 -6.70 -6.18
C MET A 22 4.77 -5.83 -5.64
N LEU A 23 5.89 -6.43 -5.25
CA LEU A 23 7.05 -5.70 -4.76
C LEU A 23 7.59 -4.73 -5.83
N THR A 24 7.74 -5.20 -7.07
CA THR A 24 8.19 -4.37 -8.20
C THR A 24 7.24 -3.20 -8.43
N ALA A 25 5.94 -3.47 -8.46
CA ALA A 25 4.94 -2.43 -8.69
C ALA A 25 4.91 -1.35 -7.59
N VAL A 26 5.10 -1.74 -6.32
CA VAL A 26 5.24 -0.80 -5.20
C VAL A 26 6.53 0.02 -5.32
N ILE A 27 7.65 -0.62 -5.67
CA ILE A 27 8.93 0.06 -5.89
C ILE A 27 8.78 1.12 -6.98
N ASP A 28 8.18 0.77 -8.11
CA ASP A 28 8.01 1.70 -9.23
C ASP A 28 7.08 2.87 -8.86
N LEU A 29 6.05 2.62 -8.06
CA LEU A 29 5.15 3.67 -7.56
C LEU A 29 5.92 4.73 -6.73
N PHE A 30 6.80 4.29 -5.84
CA PHE A 30 7.57 5.22 -5.01
C PHE A 30 8.74 5.88 -5.76
N HIS A 31 9.20 5.29 -6.86
CA HIS A 31 10.23 5.86 -7.76
C HIS A 31 9.66 6.74 -8.88
N LEU A 32 8.34 6.97 -8.91
CA LEU A 32 7.75 7.91 -9.86
C LEU A 32 8.48 9.26 -9.82
N PRO A 33 8.67 9.92 -10.98
CA PRO A 33 9.20 11.28 -11.02
C PRO A 33 8.38 12.22 -10.12
N PRO A 34 8.99 13.24 -9.51
CA PRO A 34 8.29 14.15 -8.59
C PRO A 34 7.00 14.73 -9.17
N GLU A 35 6.95 15.03 -10.46
CA GLU A 35 5.79 15.60 -11.15
C GLU A 35 4.57 14.67 -11.11
N HIS A 36 4.79 13.35 -11.19
CA HIS A 36 3.72 12.35 -11.10
C HIS A 36 3.43 11.98 -9.64
N LYS A 37 4.48 11.83 -8.82
CA LYS A 37 4.35 11.42 -7.43
C LYS A 37 3.62 12.45 -6.58
N THR A 38 3.84 13.74 -6.83
CA THR A 38 3.15 14.84 -6.13
C THR A 38 1.64 14.86 -6.36
N LEU A 39 1.14 14.35 -7.49
CA LEU A 39 -0.30 14.22 -7.74
C LEU A 39 -0.97 13.23 -6.78
N LEU A 40 -0.22 12.23 -6.30
CA LEU A 40 -0.68 11.28 -5.29
C LEU A 40 -0.45 11.79 -3.87
N PHE A 41 0.35 12.83 -3.68
CA PHE A 41 0.72 13.29 -2.36
C PHE A 41 -0.41 14.07 -1.70
N SER A 42 -0.81 13.68 -0.48
CA SER A 42 -1.79 14.43 0.30
C SER A 42 -1.78 14.10 1.79
N ASP A 43 -1.83 15.13 2.63
CA ASP A 43 -2.05 14.99 4.08
C ASP A 43 -3.54 14.88 4.46
N ASP A 44 -4.44 15.08 3.50
CA ASP A 44 -5.88 14.94 3.70
C ASP A 44 -6.25 13.47 3.89
N SER A 45 -6.69 13.12 5.09
CA SER A 45 -7.10 11.76 5.43
C SER A 45 -8.37 11.30 4.73
N THR A 46 -9.16 12.21 4.15
CA THR A 46 -10.39 11.88 3.43
C THR A 46 -10.12 11.39 2.01
N LYS A 47 -8.94 11.69 1.44
CA LYS A 47 -8.52 11.15 0.15
C LYS A 47 -8.11 9.69 0.31
N ASP A 48 -8.86 8.80 -0.32
CA ASP A 48 -8.64 7.36 -0.16
C ASP A 48 -7.26 6.92 -0.67
N VAL A 49 -6.95 7.27 -1.92
CA VAL A 49 -5.69 6.93 -2.58
C VAL A 49 -4.69 8.07 -2.45
N ARG A 50 -3.63 7.87 -1.66
CA ARG A 50 -2.62 8.91 -1.43
C ARG A 50 -1.26 8.37 -0.96
N ILE A 51 -0.22 9.14 -1.24
CA ILE A 51 1.07 9.08 -0.56
C ILE A 51 1.08 10.16 0.53
N CYS A 52 1.54 9.84 1.73
CA CYS A 52 1.77 10.83 2.79
C CYS A 52 3.02 10.53 3.59
N TYR A 53 3.52 11.53 4.31
CA TYR A 53 4.57 11.32 5.30
C TYR A 53 4.01 10.55 6.49
N HIS A 54 4.78 9.55 6.95
CA HIS A 54 4.43 8.86 8.18
C HIS A 54 4.78 9.75 9.38
N TYR A 55 3.90 9.78 10.37
CA TYR A 55 4.14 10.49 11.62
C TYR A 55 3.72 9.62 12.80
N ARG A 56 4.39 9.79 13.92
CA ARG A 56 3.94 9.28 15.22
C ARG A 56 3.29 10.42 15.97
N LYS A 57 2.14 10.15 16.60
CA LYS A 57 1.53 11.11 17.52
C LYS A 57 2.13 10.90 18.90
N ASN A 58 2.62 11.97 19.53
CA ASN A 58 2.97 11.93 20.93
C ASN A 58 1.68 11.82 21.76
N GLU A 59 1.60 10.85 22.66
CA GLU A 59 0.38 10.59 23.43
C GLU A 59 0.06 11.71 24.42
N ALA A 60 1.08 12.34 25.02
CA ALA A 60 0.90 13.40 26.00
C ALA A 60 0.68 14.77 25.34
N SER A 61 1.54 15.16 24.38
CA SER A 61 1.49 16.48 23.75
C SER A 61 0.55 16.56 22.55
N GLN A 62 0.09 15.41 22.03
CA GLN A 62 -0.68 15.29 20.79
C GLN A 62 0.05 15.78 19.53
N GLU A 63 1.33 16.11 19.64
CA GLU A 63 2.20 16.56 18.55
C GLU A 63 2.48 15.45 17.54
N LYS A 64 2.57 15.82 16.26
CA LYS A 64 2.97 14.91 15.18
C LYS A 64 4.47 14.98 14.96
N ILE A 65 5.15 13.88 15.26
CA ILE A 65 6.58 13.71 15.00
C ILE A 65 6.72 13.02 13.64
N ALA A 66 7.23 13.76 12.65
CA ALA A 66 7.48 13.22 11.32
C ALA A 66 8.54 12.11 11.38
N LEU A 67 8.27 11.00 10.69
CA LEU A 67 9.22 9.93 10.48
C LEU A 67 9.88 10.10 9.12
N TRP A 68 11.10 9.57 8.99
CA TRP A 68 11.79 9.51 7.71
C TRP A 68 11.26 8.32 6.87
N SER A 69 9.98 8.40 6.51
CA SER A 69 9.29 7.41 5.69
C SER A 69 8.05 8.01 5.04
N GLU A 70 7.78 7.56 3.83
CA GLU A 70 6.50 7.77 3.13
C GLU A 70 5.64 6.51 3.24
N VAL A 71 4.33 6.67 3.09
CA VAL A 71 3.38 5.56 3.04
C VAL A 71 2.38 5.82 1.92
N PHE A 72 2.11 4.79 1.12
CA PHE A 72 1.00 4.77 0.18
C PHE A 72 -0.21 4.10 0.83
N LYS A 73 -1.37 4.74 0.73
CA LYS A 73 -2.63 4.27 1.33
C LYS A 73 -3.71 4.24 0.25
N HIS A 74 -4.53 3.20 0.29
CA HIS A 74 -5.81 3.11 -0.39
C HIS A 74 -6.70 2.14 0.39
N SER A 75 -8.02 2.34 0.33
CA SER A 75 -8.94 1.35 0.87
C SER A 75 -9.01 0.14 -0.06
N TRP A 76 -9.32 -1.00 0.56
CA TRP A 76 -9.54 -2.25 -0.14
C TRP A 76 -10.59 -3.06 0.60
N HIS A 77 -11.53 -3.64 -0.15
CA HIS A 77 -12.46 -4.62 0.36
C HIS A 77 -12.55 -5.79 -0.63
N PRO A 78 -12.58 -7.06 -0.19
CA PRO A 78 -12.54 -8.22 -1.09
C PRO A 78 -13.68 -8.29 -2.11
N ILE A 79 -14.82 -7.65 -1.82
CA ILE A 79 -16.03 -7.71 -2.64
C ILE A 79 -16.15 -6.51 -3.57
N ASP A 80 -15.51 -5.39 -3.24
CA ASP A 80 -15.68 -4.15 -3.98
C ASP A 80 -14.66 -4.07 -5.12
N ASP A 81 -15.08 -3.60 -6.29
CA ASP A 81 -14.13 -3.20 -7.32
C ASP A 81 -13.53 -1.84 -6.95
N PHE A 82 -12.43 -1.87 -6.21
CA PHE A 82 -11.62 -0.71 -5.86
C PHE A 82 -10.58 -0.37 -6.93
N THR A 83 -10.42 -1.19 -7.96
CA THR A 83 -9.29 -1.04 -8.89
C THR A 83 -9.36 0.24 -9.71
N HIS A 84 -10.57 0.77 -9.90
CA HIS A 84 -10.82 2.04 -10.58
C HIS A 84 -10.30 3.26 -9.82
N THR A 85 -10.11 3.16 -8.50
CA THR A 85 -9.57 4.27 -7.68
C THR A 85 -8.04 4.29 -7.68
N LEU A 86 -7.40 3.16 -8.01
CA LEU A 86 -5.94 3.02 -8.00
C LEU A 86 -5.25 3.93 -9.03
N PRO A 87 -4.00 4.33 -8.76
CA PRO A 87 -3.24 5.17 -9.68
C PRO A 87 -3.05 4.47 -11.02
N MET A 88 -3.21 5.23 -12.11
CA MET A 88 -2.96 4.76 -13.47
C MET A 88 -1.47 4.66 -13.80
N ASN A 89 -0.65 5.48 -13.13
CA ASN A 89 0.80 5.46 -13.27
C ASN A 89 1.40 5.13 -11.89
N PRO A 90 2.18 4.05 -11.76
CA PRO A 90 2.60 3.18 -12.83
C PRO A 90 1.58 2.03 -13.05
N PRO A 91 1.30 1.63 -14.31
CA PRO A 91 0.15 0.76 -14.64
C PRO A 91 0.23 -0.64 -14.01
N GLN A 92 1.44 -1.13 -13.76
CA GLN A 92 1.72 -2.39 -13.08
C GLN A 92 1.12 -2.47 -11.68
N TYR A 93 1.00 -1.34 -10.96
CA TYR A 93 0.38 -1.33 -9.63
C TYR A 93 -1.06 -1.84 -9.72
N ARG A 94 -1.82 -1.31 -10.67
CA ARG A 94 -3.21 -1.71 -10.89
C ARG A 94 -3.32 -3.15 -11.42
N PHE A 95 -2.43 -3.60 -12.30
CA PHE A 95 -2.50 -4.95 -12.88
C PHE A 95 -2.32 -6.08 -11.88
N VAL A 96 -1.48 -5.90 -10.85
CA VAL A 96 -1.28 -6.92 -9.81
C VAL A 96 -2.58 -7.26 -9.07
N PHE A 97 -3.48 -6.27 -8.89
CA PHE A 97 -4.78 -6.46 -8.25
C PHE A 97 -5.88 -7.00 -9.19
N HIS A 98 -5.66 -7.00 -10.51
CA HIS A 98 -6.58 -7.62 -11.48
C HIS A 98 -6.32 -9.11 -11.70
N SER A 99 -5.19 -9.63 -11.19
CA SER A 99 -4.93 -11.06 -11.27
C SER A 99 -6.03 -11.79 -10.51
N PRO A 100 -6.70 -12.79 -11.12
CA PRO A 100 -7.79 -13.49 -10.46
C PRO A 100 -7.27 -14.04 -9.13
N PRO A 101 -8.05 -13.95 -8.04
CA PRO A 101 -7.68 -14.63 -6.81
C PRO A 101 -7.44 -16.10 -7.16
N CYS A 102 -6.33 -16.67 -6.70
CA CYS A 102 -6.23 -18.12 -6.67
C CYS A 102 -7.51 -18.63 -6.00
N SER A 103 -8.30 -19.38 -6.75
CA SER A 103 -9.57 -19.97 -6.32
C SER A 103 -9.27 -21.07 -5.30
N CYS A 104 -8.90 -20.64 -4.10
CA CYS A 104 -8.66 -21.47 -2.92
C CYS A 104 -9.12 -20.66 -1.70
N TRP A 105 -10.44 -20.42 -1.64
CA TRP A 105 -11.15 -20.31 -0.37
C TRP A 105 -11.95 -21.60 -0.20
#